data_AF-A0A374VUF5-F1
#
_entry.id   AF-A0A374VUF5-F1
#
_cell.length_a   1.000
_cell.length_b   1.000
_cell.length_c   1.000
_cell.angle_alpha   90.00
_cell.angle_beta   90.00
_cell.angle_gamma   90.00
#
_symmetry.space_group_name_H-M   'P 1'
#
loop_
_entity.id
_entity.type
_entity.pdbx_description
1 polymer ?
#
loop_
_entity_poly.entity_id
_entity_poly.type
_entity_poly.pdbx_seq_one_letter_code
_entity_poly.pdbx_strand_id
1 'polypeptide(L)'
;MSNHENVSDDKIDDKDTIRGFIATASMGLTAKEEISEKYQFVESKIKDLNSRIAGLEEATERWEMMADLQDSSEAYRIAEEYGTEEEIKAKYKKLEKERTQWAGFLSQLESLLENCKNFNKTLCFSNIRELLRQKPDVKIGQIEKEAGIRLGYMSRLEKEGNTAEPSMEFIVTAAKLLKVCIDTLISVDLTGLTPTEQYIVSFFDKLKTDTLQDRLNWNRESAFNLNRIEPDYYGVIYHPLFAEETFYEETECEYPEEVTRIVFNSKTFGPHTCINGDCFNLRLKNGTTLYLMDIAKSVRRINDPSAYAVEAWMYVPHNGSQLLVASQDDTPIAPLLEALFSVVKERMEHPKVNNDVMYAIDSYMKDDIEDDTEDTPF
;
A
#
# COMPACT_ATOMS: atom_id res chain seq x y z
N MET A 1 34.58 25.41 -30.78
CA MET A 1 34.95 23.98 -30.71
C MET A 1 35.17 23.68 -29.24
N SER A 2 34.35 22.92 -28.52
CA SER A 2 33.54 21.78 -28.90
C SER A 2 32.18 21.82 -28.20
N ASN A 3 31.16 21.31 -28.91
CA ASN A 3 29.88 20.91 -28.36
C ASN A 3 30.10 19.87 -27.24
N HIS A 4 29.32 19.98 -26.17
CA HIS A 4 28.88 18.79 -25.44
C HIS A 4 27.36 18.80 -25.42
N GLU A 5 26.84 17.71 -25.96
CA GLU A 5 25.46 17.41 -26.24
C GLU A 5 24.64 17.40 -24.95
N ASN A 6 23.50 18.11 -24.97
CA ASN A 6 22.42 17.86 -24.03
C ASN A 6 21.90 16.45 -24.30
N VAL A 7 22.27 15.53 -23.40
CA VAL A 7 21.67 14.21 -23.28
C VAL A 7 20.18 14.43 -22.99
N SER A 8 19.33 14.03 -23.94
CA SER A 8 17.89 14.03 -23.81
C SER A 8 17.49 12.99 -22.75
N ASP A 9 17.09 13.50 -21.60
CA ASP A 9 16.45 12.73 -20.53
C ASP A 9 15.14 12.15 -21.09
N ASP A 10 15.10 10.82 -21.24
CA ASP A 10 14.01 10.03 -21.82
C ASP A 10 12.84 9.96 -20.82
N LYS A 11 12.25 11.12 -20.50
CA LYS A 11 11.06 11.24 -19.65
C LYS A 11 9.86 10.80 -20.47
N ILE A 12 9.33 9.63 -20.14
CA ILE A 12 8.01 9.17 -20.57
C ILE A 12 7.03 10.34 -20.36
N ASP A 13 6.35 10.75 -21.43
CA ASP A 13 5.36 11.83 -21.37
C ASP A 13 4.24 11.43 -20.39
N ASP A 14 4.00 12.24 -19.36
CA ASP A 14 2.92 12.04 -18.38
C ASP A 14 1.58 11.69 -19.08
N LYS A 15 1.35 12.22 -20.29
CA LYS A 15 0.17 11.94 -21.11
C LYS A 15 0.14 10.52 -21.66
N ASP A 16 1.26 9.99 -22.10
CA ASP A 16 1.35 8.61 -22.58
C ASP A 16 1.17 7.62 -21.44
N THR A 17 1.69 7.93 -20.25
CA THR A 17 1.44 7.14 -19.02
C THR A 17 -0.05 7.10 -18.67
N ILE A 18 -0.73 8.26 -18.67
CA ILE A 18 -2.16 8.34 -18.35
C ILE A 18 -3.00 7.65 -19.42
N ARG A 19 -2.65 7.79 -20.70
CA ARG A 19 -3.35 7.07 -21.78
C ARG A 19 -3.18 5.55 -21.66
N GLY A 20 -1.98 5.08 -21.33
CA GLY A 20 -1.71 3.67 -21.06
C GLY A 20 -2.53 3.17 -19.87
N PHE A 21 -2.57 3.94 -18.78
CA PHE A 21 -3.37 3.60 -17.60
C PHE A 21 -4.86 3.53 -17.90
N ILE A 22 -5.44 4.50 -18.62
CA ILE A 22 -6.86 4.50 -19.01
C ILE A 22 -7.20 3.26 -19.84
N ALA A 23 -6.30 2.82 -20.73
CA ALA A 23 -6.50 1.60 -21.50
C ALA A 23 -6.56 0.35 -20.60
N THR A 24 -5.62 0.22 -19.66
CA THR A 24 -5.60 -0.88 -18.67
C THR A 24 -6.82 -0.84 -17.75
N ALA A 25 -7.20 0.35 -17.28
CA ALA A 25 -8.36 0.55 -16.41
C ALA A 25 -9.68 0.20 -17.12
N SER A 26 -9.78 0.52 -18.42
CA SER A 26 -10.94 0.15 -19.25
C SER A 26 -11.12 -1.36 -19.41
N MET A 27 -10.06 -2.15 -19.18
CA MET A 27 -10.13 -3.61 -19.17
C MET A 27 -10.56 -4.18 -17.80
N GLY A 28 -10.79 -3.32 -16.80
CA GLY A 28 -11.17 -3.73 -15.45
C GLY A 28 -10.02 -4.34 -14.65
N LEU A 29 -8.77 -4.01 -15.00
CA LEU A 29 -7.57 -4.57 -14.39
C LEU A 29 -6.93 -3.65 -13.33
N THR A 30 -7.58 -2.54 -12.97
CA THR A 30 -7.05 -1.55 -12.01
C THR A 30 -8.02 -1.37 -10.84
N ALA A 31 -7.48 -1.18 -9.64
CA ALA A 31 -8.26 -0.88 -8.46
C ALA A 31 -8.91 0.51 -8.52
N LYS A 32 -9.99 0.73 -7.76
CA LYS A 32 -10.70 2.02 -7.74
C LYS A 32 -9.82 3.12 -7.15
N GLU A 33 -9.00 2.76 -6.17
CA GLU A 33 -8.04 3.61 -5.49
C GLU A 33 -7.01 4.15 -6.48
N GLU A 34 -6.44 3.30 -7.33
CA GLU A 34 -5.50 3.71 -8.38
C GLU A 34 -6.14 4.66 -9.39
N ILE A 35 -7.39 4.39 -9.80
CA ILE A 35 -8.14 5.29 -10.69
C ILE A 35 -8.36 6.65 -10.00
N SER A 36 -8.67 6.65 -8.70
CA SER A 36 -8.84 7.85 -7.89
C SER A 36 -7.54 8.65 -7.75
N GLU A 37 -6.39 8.01 -7.57
CA GLU A 37 -5.09 8.68 -7.53
C GLU A 37 -4.76 9.34 -8.87
N LYS A 38 -4.95 8.63 -9.99
CA LYS A 38 -4.74 9.19 -11.33
C LYS A 38 -5.74 10.31 -11.62
N TYR A 39 -6.97 10.20 -11.15
CA TYR A 39 -7.97 11.26 -11.23
C TYR A 39 -7.51 12.54 -10.52
N GLN A 40 -7.05 12.44 -9.27
CA GLN A 40 -6.53 13.59 -8.52
C GLN A 40 -5.28 14.21 -9.17
N PHE A 41 -4.39 13.37 -9.72
CA PHE A 41 -3.23 13.86 -10.47
C PHE A 41 -3.64 14.68 -11.70
N VAL A 42 -4.58 14.17 -12.51
CA VAL A 42 -5.10 14.88 -13.69
C VAL A 42 -5.80 16.17 -13.28
N GLU A 43 -6.60 16.14 -12.22
CA GLU A 43 -7.27 17.33 -11.67
C GLU A 43 -6.27 18.41 -11.24
N SER A 44 -5.19 18.02 -10.54
CA SER A 44 -4.11 18.93 -10.16
C SER A 44 -3.41 19.56 -11.37
N LYS A 45 -3.17 18.78 -12.44
CA LYS A 45 -2.59 19.30 -13.69
C LYS A 45 -3.52 20.29 -14.39
N ILE A 46 -4.82 20.00 -14.43
CA ILE A 46 -5.82 20.93 -14.98
C ILE A 46 -5.86 22.23 -14.17
N LYS A 47 -5.77 22.14 -12.83
CA LYS A 47 -5.73 23.31 -11.95
C LYS A 47 -4.51 24.19 -12.20
N ASP A 48 -3.31 23.60 -12.33
CA ASP A 48 -2.09 24.33 -12.69
C ASP A 48 -2.21 25.00 -14.07
N LEU A 49 -2.77 24.28 -15.06
CA LEU A 49 -3.01 24.85 -16.39
C LEU A 49 -4.00 26.02 -16.36
N ASN A 50 -5.10 25.90 -15.62
CA ASN A 50 -6.07 27.00 -15.49
C ASN A 50 -5.43 28.24 -14.83
N SER A 51 -4.57 28.07 -13.82
CA SER A 51 -3.84 29.19 -13.20
C SER A 51 -2.90 29.89 -14.19
N ARG A 52 -2.19 29.12 -15.02
CA ARG A 52 -1.31 29.68 -16.07
C ARG A 52 -2.10 30.38 -17.17
N ILE A 53 -3.24 29.80 -17.57
CA ILE A 53 -4.16 30.40 -18.55
C ILE A 53 -4.69 31.74 -18.02
N ALA A 54 -5.16 31.78 -16.76
CA ALA A 54 -5.64 33.01 -16.12
C ALA A 54 -4.55 34.10 -16.07
N GLY A 55 -3.30 33.73 -15.77
CA GLY A 55 -2.17 34.68 -15.81
C GLY A 55 -1.90 35.23 -17.22
N LEU A 56 -2.09 34.42 -18.27
CA LEU A 56 -1.97 34.90 -19.65
C LEU A 56 -3.17 35.77 -20.08
N GLU A 57 -4.37 35.49 -19.58
CA GLU A 57 -5.56 36.34 -19.81
C GLU A 57 -5.36 37.71 -19.17
N GLU A 58 -4.93 37.75 -17.91
CA GLU A 58 -4.61 39.00 -17.22
C GLU A 58 -3.49 39.78 -17.94
N ALA A 59 -2.45 39.08 -18.42
CA ALA A 59 -1.40 39.70 -19.23
C ALA A 59 -1.96 40.28 -20.54
N THR A 60 -2.87 39.57 -21.20
CA THR A 60 -3.51 40.01 -22.45
C THR A 60 -4.41 41.24 -22.22
N GLU A 61 -5.23 41.24 -21.18
CA GLU A 61 -6.08 42.38 -20.82
C GLU A 61 -5.25 43.62 -20.48
N ARG A 62 -4.13 43.45 -19.75
CA ARG A 62 -3.17 44.54 -19.49
C ARG A 62 -2.56 45.06 -20.79
N TRP A 63 -2.19 44.20 -21.73
CA TRP A 63 -1.71 44.61 -23.05
C TRP A 63 -2.75 45.44 -23.83
N GLU A 64 -4.02 45.00 -23.85
CA GLU A 64 -5.10 45.68 -24.55
C GLU A 64 -5.41 47.07 -23.94
N MET A 65 -5.44 47.18 -22.60
CA MET A 65 -5.62 48.46 -21.91
C MET A 65 -4.46 49.44 -22.18
N MET A 66 -3.25 48.94 -22.41
CA MET A 66 -2.07 49.76 -22.68
C MET A 66 -2.03 50.30 -24.10
N ALA A 67 -2.60 49.59 -25.08
CA ALA A 67 -2.77 50.09 -26.45
C ALA A 67 -3.60 51.38 -26.50
N ASP A 68 -4.51 51.56 -25.53
CA ASP A 68 -5.36 52.76 -25.39
C ASP A 68 -4.69 53.93 -24.65
N LEU A 69 -3.65 53.68 -23.84
CA LEU A 69 -3.07 54.67 -22.91
C LEU A 69 -1.74 55.31 -23.34
N GLN A 70 -1.12 54.86 -24.43
CA GLN A 70 0.10 55.46 -24.99
C GLN A 70 1.28 55.58 -23.99
N ASP A 71 1.32 54.74 -22.95
CA ASP A 71 2.35 54.77 -21.90
C ASP A 71 3.46 53.73 -22.19
N SER A 72 4.66 54.22 -22.49
CA SER A 72 5.79 53.46 -23.02
C SER A 72 6.53 52.59 -21.97
N SER A 73 6.45 52.97 -20.69
CA SER A 73 7.28 52.34 -19.63
C SER A 73 6.70 51.02 -19.12
N GLU A 74 5.38 50.92 -18.95
CA GLU A 74 4.71 49.69 -18.50
C GLU A 74 4.70 48.63 -19.63
N ALA A 75 4.55 49.07 -20.89
CA ALA A 75 4.58 48.20 -22.07
C ALA A 75 5.92 47.45 -22.22
N TYR A 76 7.04 48.09 -21.89
CA TYR A 76 8.36 47.45 -21.88
C TYR A 76 8.46 46.36 -20.79
N ARG A 77 7.88 46.56 -19.60
CA ARG A 77 7.89 45.57 -18.52
C ARG A 77 7.08 44.32 -18.86
N ILE A 78 5.91 44.48 -19.46
CA ILE A 78 5.06 43.34 -19.84
C ILE A 78 5.68 42.57 -21.02
N ALA A 79 6.30 43.26 -21.98
CA ALA A 79 7.05 42.64 -23.06
C ALA A 79 8.28 41.84 -22.57
N GLU A 80 8.96 42.32 -21.53
CA GLU A 80 10.08 41.63 -20.89
C GLU A 80 9.62 40.37 -20.12
N GLU A 81 8.45 40.41 -19.48
CA GLU A 81 7.96 39.32 -18.62
C GLU A 81 7.18 38.23 -19.39
N TYR A 82 6.38 38.59 -20.40
CA TYR A 82 5.47 37.65 -21.10
C TYR A 82 5.76 37.45 -22.59
N GLY A 83 6.50 38.36 -23.22
CA GLY A 83 6.76 38.38 -24.67
C GLY A 83 5.81 39.30 -25.44
N THR A 84 5.80 39.19 -26.78
CA THR A 84 4.87 39.98 -27.62
C THR A 84 3.43 39.48 -27.49
N GLU A 85 2.46 40.30 -27.89
CA GLU A 85 1.04 39.93 -27.91
C GLU A 85 0.79 38.63 -28.70
N GLU A 86 1.48 38.43 -29.83
CA GLU A 86 1.40 37.19 -30.61
C GLU A 86 1.97 35.98 -29.86
N GLU A 87 3.05 36.16 -29.10
CA GLU A 87 3.66 35.10 -28.30
C GLU A 87 2.76 34.70 -27.12
N ILE A 88 2.11 35.67 -26.48
CA ILE A 88 1.12 35.43 -25.41
C ILE A 88 -0.07 34.66 -25.98
N LYS A 89 -0.64 35.09 -27.11
CA LYS A 89 -1.74 34.38 -27.79
C LYS A 89 -1.34 32.98 -28.24
N ALA A 90 -0.10 32.79 -28.71
CA ALA A 90 0.41 31.46 -29.08
C ALA A 90 0.58 30.54 -27.86
N LYS A 91 1.12 31.05 -26.75
CA LYS A 91 1.24 30.33 -25.47
C LYS A 91 -0.14 29.96 -24.92
N TYR A 92 -1.09 30.89 -24.94
CA TYR A 92 -2.48 30.67 -24.53
C TYR A 92 -3.09 29.50 -25.30
N LYS A 93 -3.07 29.56 -26.63
CA LYS A 93 -3.64 28.51 -27.49
C LYS A 93 -2.98 27.14 -27.28
N LYS A 94 -1.68 27.11 -26.98
CA LYS A 94 -0.95 25.88 -26.64
C LYS A 94 -1.45 25.29 -25.32
N LEU A 95 -1.55 26.12 -24.27
CA LEU A 95 -2.03 25.70 -22.95
C LEU A 95 -3.51 25.30 -22.97
N GLU A 96 -4.35 25.99 -23.74
CA GLU A 96 -5.77 25.67 -23.90
C GLU A 96 -5.96 24.30 -24.57
N LYS A 97 -5.18 24.01 -25.63
CA LYS A 97 -5.19 22.70 -26.29
C LYS A 97 -4.77 21.59 -25.33
N GLU A 98 -3.74 21.85 -24.53
CA GLU A 98 -3.27 20.91 -23.52
C GLU A 98 -4.31 20.68 -22.42
N ARG A 99 -4.92 21.74 -21.89
CA ARG A 99 -6.01 21.68 -20.90
C ARG A 99 -7.20 20.89 -21.41
N THR A 100 -7.55 21.04 -22.69
CA THR A 100 -8.63 20.27 -23.34
C THR A 100 -8.30 18.77 -23.42
N GLN A 101 -7.04 18.42 -23.70
CA GLN A 101 -6.60 17.02 -23.70
C GLN A 101 -6.69 16.41 -22.29
N TRP A 102 -6.18 17.11 -21.26
CA TRP A 102 -6.26 16.66 -19.88
C TRP A 102 -7.70 16.55 -19.39
N ALA A 103 -8.60 17.48 -19.76
CA ALA A 103 -10.03 17.39 -19.47
C ALA A 103 -10.66 16.14 -20.12
N GLY A 104 -10.23 15.78 -21.33
CA GLY A 104 -10.65 14.53 -21.98
C GLY A 104 -10.19 13.26 -21.26
N PHE A 105 -9.01 13.29 -20.60
CA PHE A 105 -8.58 12.19 -19.72
C PHE A 105 -9.39 12.17 -18.44
N LEU A 106 -9.68 13.33 -17.84
CA LEU A 106 -10.49 13.44 -16.63
C LEU A 106 -11.87 12.81 -16.83
N SER A 107 -12.60 13.16 -17.89
CA SER A 107 -13.93 12.57 -18.17
C SER A 107 -13.90 11.06 -18.44
N GLN A 108 -12.82 10.54 -19.03
CA GLN A 108 -12.63 9.10 -19.17
C GLN A 108 -12.42 8.42 -17.82
N LEU A 109 -11.61 9.02 -16.94
CA LEU A 109 -11.41 8.55 -15.57
C LEU A 109 -12.69 8.64 -14.74
N GLU A 110 -13.51 9.69 -14.88
CA GLU A 110 -14.84 9.79 -14.23
C GLU A 110 -15.75 8.64 -14.63
N SER A 111 -15.88 8.39 -15.93
CA SER A 111 -16.67 7.28 -16.45
C SER A 111 -16.14 5.93 -15.95
N LEU A 112 -14.82 5.77 -15.89
CA LEU A 112 -14.21 4.57 -15.31
C LEU A 112 -14.52 4.46 -13.83
N LEU A 113 -14.51 5.55 -13.06
CA LEU A 113 -14.77 5.55 -11.63
C LEU A 113 -16.25 5.28 -11.30
N GLU A 114 -17.16 5.73 -12.15
CA GLU A 114 -18.59 5.39 -12.08
C GLU A 114 -18.87 3.93 -12.44
N ASN A 115 -18.13 3.37 -13.40
CA ASN A 115 -18.29 2.00 -13.87
C ASN A 115 -17.37 0.99 -13.16
N CYS A 116 -16.44 1.45 -12.32
CA CYS A 116 -15.50 0.62 -11.59
C CYS A 116 -16.28 -0.19 -10.56
N LYS A 117 -16.50 -1.46 -10.87
CA LYS A 117 -17.09 -2.41 -9.94
C LYS A 117 -16.06 -2.76 -8.87
N ASN A 118 -16.47 -2.75 -7.61
CA ASN A 118 -15.63 -3.19 -6.48
C ASN A 118 -15.24 -4.68 -6.57
N PHE A 119 -15.88 -5.46 -7.44
CA PHE A 119 -15.63 -6.88 -7.61
C PHE A 119 -15.14 -7.21 -9.02
N ASN A 120 -13.89 -7.66 -9.14
CA ASN A 120 -13.33 -8.16 -10.38
C ASN A 120 -13.65 -9.66 -10.54
N LYS A 121 -14.71 -9.97 -11.29
CA LYS A 121 -15.12 -11.36 -11.53
C LYS A 121 -14.07 -12.18 -12.26
N THR A 122 -13.28 -11.56 -13.13
CA THR A 122 -12.28 -12.25 -13.95
C THR A 122 -11.13 -12.70 -13.07
N LEU A 123 -10.66 -11.82 -12.19
CA LEU A 123 -9.67 -12.12 -11.15
C LEU A 123 -10.15 -13.22 -10.21
N CYS A 124 -11.37 -13.11 -9.68
CA CYS A 124 -11.92 -14.14 -8.80
C CYS A 124 -11.98 -15.51 -9.49
N PHE A 125 -12.39 -15.55 -10.77
CA PHE A 125 -12.48 -16.79 -11.51
C PHE A 125 -11.12 -17.37 -11.94
N SER A 126 -10.14 -16.53 -12.28
CA SER A 126 -8.77 -16.98 -12.54
C SER A 126 -8.15 -17.57 -11.28
N ASN A 127 -8.34 -16.93 -10.13
CA ASN A 127 -7.92 -17.42 -8.82
C ASN A 127 -8.54 -18.79 -8.48
N ILE A 128 -9.85 -18.94 -8.67
CA ILE A 128 -10.54 -20.23 -8.46
C ILE A 128 -9.91 -21.33 -9.33
N ARG A 129 -9.64 -21.05 -10.61
CA ARG A 129 -9.02 -22.03 -11.51
C ARG A 129 -7.61 -22.41 -11.09
N GLU A 130 -6.82 -21.43 -10.68
CA GLU A 130 -5.46 -21.65 -10.22
C GLU A 130 -5.44 -22.52 -8.95
N LEU A 131 -6.31 -22.20 -7.99
CA LEU A 131 -6.45 -23.01 -6.77
C LEU A 131 -7.00 -24.42 -7.04
N LEU A 132 -7.90 -24.59 -8.01
CA LEU A 132 -8.38 -25.91 -8.45
C LEU A 132 -7.26 -26.74 -9.09
N ARG A 133 -6.34 -26.11 -9.82
CA ARG A 133 -5.15 -26.78 -10.39
C ARG A 133 -4.25 -27.34 -9.28
N GLN A 134 -4.14 -26.61 -8.17
CA GLN A 134 -3.31 -26.99 -7.03
C GLN A 134 -4.01 -28.02 -6.10
N LYS A 135 -5.36 -28.05 -6.10
CA LYS A 135 -6.17 -28.95 -5.26
C LYS A 135 -7.01 -29.90 -6.12
N PRO A 136 -6.41 -30.98 -6.66
CA PRO A 136 -7.09 -31.90 -7.57
C PRO A 136 -8.29 -32.64 -6.94
N ASP A 137 -8.36 -32.68 -5.62
CA ASP A 137 -9.47 -33.28 -4.86
C ASP A 137 -10.77 -32.45 -4.95
N VAL A 138 -10.66 -31.16 -5.23
CA VAL A 138 -11.81 -30.26 -5.34
C VAL A 138 -12.14 -30.07 -6.81
N LYS A 139 -13.40 -30.33 -7.17
CA LYS A 139 -13.90 -30.10 -8.53
C LYS A 139 -14.83 -28.90 -8.56
N ILE A 140 -14.79 -28.14 -9.64
CA ILE A 140 -15.71 -27.02 -9.87
C ILE A 140 -17.19 -27.41 -9.71
N GLY A 141 -17.58 -28.59 -10.21
CA GLY A 141 -18.95 -29.09 -10.07
C GLY A 141 -19.34 -29.44 -8.62
N GLN A 142 -18.36 -29.73 -7.75
CA GLN A 142 -18.61 -29.89 -6.31
C GLN A 142 -18.89 -28.55 -5.65
N ILE A 143 -18.10 -27.52 -5.97
CA ILE A 143 -18.32 -26.14 -5.49
C ILE A 143 -19.71 -25.67 -5.90
N GLU A 144 -20.08 -25.84 -7.17
CA GLU A 144 -21.40 -25.45 -7.69
C GLU A 144 -22.54 -26.18 -6.96
N LYS A 145 -22.38 -27.49 -6.71
CA LYS A 145 -23.37 -28.31 -6.02
C LYS A 145 -23.54 -27.91 -4.55
N GLU A 146 -22.43 -27.70 -3.82
CA GLU A 146 -22.46 -27.29 -2.42
C GLU A 146 -22.99 -25.88 -2.23
N ALA A 147 -22.76 -24.98 -3.19
CA ALA A 147 -23.34 -23.64 -3.21
C ALA A 147 -24.84 -23.62 -3.58
N GLY A 148 -25.45 -24.78 -3.90
CA GLY A 148 -26.84 -24.85 -4.33
C GLY A 148 -27.10 -24.28 -5.74
N ILE A 149 -26.07 -24.23 -6.59
CA ILE A 149 -26.09 -23.59 -7.90
C ILE A 149 -26.05 -24.64 -9.02
N ARG A 150 -26.64 -24.30 -10.17
CA ARG A 150 -26.68 -25.19 -11.34
C ARG A 150 -25.29 -25.43 -11.92
N LEU A 151 -24.99 -26.70 -12.23
CA LEU A 151 -23.72 -27.09 -12.87
C LEU A 151 -23.40 -26.28 -14.15
N GLY A 152 -22.14 -25.88 -14.29
CA GLY A 152 -21.65 -25.02 -15.35
C GLY A 152 -22.03 -23.54 -15.18
N TYR A 153 -22.33 -23.11 -13.95
CA TYR A 153 -22.63 -21.72 -13.61
C TYR A 153 -21.44 -20.82 -13.84
N MET A 154 -20.27 -21.19 -13.34
CA MET A 154 -19.05 -20.38 -13.52
C MET A 154 -18.71 -20.25 -15.01
N SER A 155 -18.75 -21.36 -15.76
CA SER A 155 -18.50 -21.34 -17.21
C SER A 155 -19.50 -20.48 -18.00
N ARG A 156 -20.74 -20.32 -17.51
CA ARG A 156 -21.73 -19.41 -18.13
C ARG A 156 -21.48 -17.95 -17.78
N LEU A 157 -21.02 -17.66 -16.57
CA LEU A 157 -20.69 -16.30 -16.11
C LEU A 157 -19.41 -15.74 -16.74
N GLU A 158 -18.52 -16.63 -17.16
CA GLU A 158 -17.25 -16.27 -17.77
C GLU A 158 -17.33 -16.01 -19.28
N LYS A 159 -18.48 -16.29 -19.92
CA LYS A 159 -18.67 -15.99 -21.34
C LYS A 159 -18.51 -14.49 -21.61
N GLU A 160 -17.84 -14.18 -22.72
CA GLU A 160 -17.65 -12.81 -23.21
C GLU A 160 -18.99 -12.09 -23.32
N GLY A 161 -19.05 -10.86 -22.80
CA GLY A 161 -20.25 -10.02 -22.78
C GLY A 161 -21.23 -10.29 -21.63
N ASN A 162 -21.01 -11.31 -20.80
CA ASN A 162 -21.81 -11.47 -19.58
C ASN A 162 -21.36 -10.47 -18.51
N THR A 163 -22.26 -9.67 -17.94
CA THR A 163 -21.96 -8.69 -16.88
C THR A 163 -22.49 -9.11 -15.51
N ALA A 164 -23.13 -10.28 -15.42
CA ALA A 164 -23.67 -10.81 -14.18
C ALA A 164 -22.54 -11.19 -13.21
N GLU A 165 -22.75 -10.87 -11.94
CA GLU A 165 -21.83 -11.17 -10.86
C GLU A 165 -22.10 -12.58 -10.31
N PRO A 166 -21.05 -13.29 -9.87
CA PRO A 166 -21.21 -14.53 -9.15
C PRO A 166 -21.94 -14.29 -7.82
N SER A 167 -22.76 -15.25 -7.44
CA SER A 167 -23.43 -15.26 -6.14
C SER A 167 -22.42 -15.29 -5.00
N MET A 168 -22.69 -14.57 -3.91
CA MET A 168 -21.87 -14.62 -2.70
C MET A 168 -21.75 -16.05 -2.16
N GLU A 169 -22.83 -16.85 -2.22
CA GLU A 169 -22.80 -18.26 -1.80
C GLU A 169 -21.79 -19.08 -2.61
N PHE A 170 -21.64 -18.79 -3.90
CA PHE A 170 -20.62 -19.42 -4.74
C PHE A 170 -19.21 -19.07 -4.25
N ILE A 171 -18.94 -17.77 -4.05
CA ILE A 171 -17.63 -17.27 -3.62
C ILE A 171 -17.26 -17.84 -2.24
N VAL A 172 -18.19 -17.78 -1.28
CA VAL A 172 -17.98 -18.31 0.08
C VAL A 172 -17.72 -19.81 0.05
N THR A 173 -18.49 -20.56 -0.74
CA THR A 173 -18.32 -22.01 -0.86
C THR A 173 -17.00 -22.36 -1.54
N ALA A 174 -16.62 -21.62 -2.59
CA ALA A 174 -15.32 -21.77 -3.23
C ALA A 174 -14.18 -21.52 -2.24
N ALA A 175 -14.21 -20.40 -1.51
CA ALA A 175 -13.21 -20.06 -0.50
C ALA A 175 -13.09 -21.14 0.59
N LYS A 176 -14.23 -21.65 1.09
CA LYS A 176 -14.27 -22.75 2.09
C LYS A 176 -13.64 -24.03 1.57
N LEU A 177 -14.05 -24.50 0.39
CA LEU A 177 -13.56 -25.76 -0.20
C LEU A 177 -12.09 -25.65 -0.62
N LEU A 178 -11.71 -24.50 -1.15
CA LEU A 178 -10.33 -24.19 -1.53
C LEU A 178 -9.48 -23.78 -0.33
N LYS A 179 -10.02 -23.73 0.89
CA LYS A 179 -9.33 -23.36 2.14
C LYS A 179 -8.49 -22.09 2.01
N VAL A 180 -9.07 -21.04 1.45
CA VAL A 180 -8.47 -19.69 1.33
C VAL A 180 -9.43 -18.66 1.91
N CYS A 181 -8.92 -17.50 2.30
CA CYS A 181 -9.78 -16.40 2.70
C CYS A 181 -10.55 -15.84 1.50
N ILE A 182 -11.75 -15.28 1.75
CA ILE A 182 -12.54 -14.61 0.70
C ILE A 182 -11.76 -13.42 0.15
N ASP A 183 -11.12 -12.63 1.02
CA ASP A 183 -10.31 -11.47 0.63
C ASP A 183 -9.19 -11.86 -0.35
N THR A 184 -8.49 -12.96 -0.08
CA THR A 184 -7.44 -13.50 -0.96
C THR A 184 -8.00 -13.88 -2.33
N LEU A 185 -9.21 -14.44 -2.37
CA LEU A 185 -9.82 -14.86 -3.63
C LEU A 185 -10.25 -13.67 -4.52
N ILE A 186 -10.57 -12.52 -3.92
CA ILE A 186 -11.10 -11.35 -4.64
C ILE A 186 -10.08 -10.25 -4.88
N SER A 187 -9.03 -10.15 -4.05
CA SER A 187 -8.10 -9.01 -4.05
C SER A 187 -6.69 -9.35 -4.52
N VAL A 188 -6.30 -10.63 -4.54
CA VAL A 188 -4.92 -11.03 -4.87
C VAL A 188 -4.89 -11.75 -6.21
N ASP A 189 -3.98 -11.38 -7.10
CA ASP A 189 -3.72 -12.21 -8.28
C ASP A 189 -2.89 -13.43 -7.91
N LEU A 190 -3.56 -14.59 -7.86
CA LEU A 190 -2.91 -15.87 -7.59
C LEU A 190 -2.27 -16.46 -8.87
N THR A 191 -2.54 -15.88 -10.04
CA THR A 191 -1.99 -16.37 -11.29
C THR A 191 -0.51 -16.04 -11.39
N GLY A 192 0.31 -17.05 -11.73
CA GLY A 192 1.75 -16.85 -11.90
C GLY A 192 2.57 -16.71 -10.61
N LEU A 193 1.97 -16.83 -9.42
CA LEU A 193 2.72 -16.84 -8.16
C LEU A 193 3.76 -17.95 -8.12
N THR A 194 4.96 -17.62 -7.64
CA THR A 194 6.02 -18.57 -7.33
C THR A 194 5.62 -19.51 -6.19
N PRO A 195 6.23 -20.71 -6.06
CA PRO A 195 5.93 -21.61 -4.95
C PRO A 195 6.14 -20.98 -3.56
N THR A 196 7.09 -20.06 -3.43
CA THR A 196 7.37 -19.36 -2.17
C THR A 196 6.25 -18.36 -1.83
N GLU A 197 5.78 -17.58 -2.81
CA GLU A 197 4.67 -16.64 -2.59
C GLU A 197 3.38 -17.40 -2.23
N GLN A 198 3.09 -18.51 -2.91
CA GLN A 198 1.94 -19.37 -2.57
C GLN A 198 2.01 -19.90 -1.14
N TYR A 199 3.21 -20.26 -0.68
CA TYR A 199 3.45 -20.68 0.70
C TYR A 199 3.19 -19.54 1.69
N ILE A 200 3.64 -18.32 1.40
CA ILE A 200 3.40 -17.13 2.22
C ILE A 200 1.91 -16.78 2.27
N VAL A 201 1.21 -16.82 1.13
CA VAL A 201 -0.26 -16.60 1.07
C VAL A 201 -0.98 -17.56 2.01
N SER A 202 -0.66 -18.86 1.91
CA SER A 202 -1.26 -19.89 2.77
C SER A 202 -0.95 -19.68 4.25
N PHE A 203 0.26 -19.21 4.56
CA PHE A 203 0.67 -18.86 5.91
C PHE A 203 -0.11 -17.66 6.47
N PHE A 204 -0.21 -16.56 5.72
CA PHE A 204 -0.94 -15.36 6.14
C PHE A 204 -2.44 -15.61 6.27
N ASP A 205 -3.06 -16.38 5.37
CA ASP A 205 -4.48 -16.77 5.48
C ASP A 205 -4.77 -17.53 6.78
N LYS A 206 -3.91 -18.51 7.11
CA LYS A 206 -4.02 -19.26 8.36
C LYS A 206 -3.82 -18.34 9.56
N LEU A 207 -2.82 -17.46 9.51
CA LEU A 207 -2.48 -16.55 10.60
C LEU A 207 -3.61 -15.56 10.88
N LYS A 208 -4.23 -15.00 9.84
CA LYS A 208 -5.40 -14.14 9.94
C LYS A 208 -6.58 -14.90 10.56
N THR A 209 -6.86 -16.12 10.09
CA THR A 209 -7.94 -16.95 10.63
C THR A 209 -7.75 -17.26 12.11
N ASP A 210 -6.55 -17.69 12.51
CA ASP A 210 -6.25 -18.03 13.90
C ASP A 210 -6.22 -16.78 14.81
N THR A 211 -5.84 -15.61 14.28
CA THR A 211 -5.94 -14.32 14.99
C THR A 211 -7.40 -13.94 15.26
N LEU A 212 -8.28 -14.08 14.27
CA LEU A 212 -9.71 -13.77 14.40
C LEU A 212 -10.44 -14.73 15.36
N GLN A 213 -9.91 -15.93 15.55
CA GLN A 213 -10.44 -16.95 16.47
C GLN A 213 -9.78 -16.89 17.87
N ASP A 214 -8.99 -15.85 18.14
CA ASP A 214 -8.26 -15.65 19.40
C ASP A 214 -7.41 -16.86 19.83
N ARG A 215 -6.85 -17.60 18.85
CA ARG A 215 -5.94 -18.72 19.09
C ARG A 215 -4.48 -18.31 19.22
N LEU A 216 -4.17 -17.05 18.90
CA LEU A 216 -2.81 -16.51 18.85
C LEU A 216 -2.61 -15.44 19.91
N ASN A 217 -1.54 -15.58 20.68
CA ASN A 217 -1.12 -14.63 21.69
C ASN A 217 -0.07 -13.68 21.11
N TRP A 218 -0.56 -12.61 20.48
CA TRP A 218 0.27 -11.54 19.95
C TRP A 218 0.77 -10.63 21.07
N ASN A 219 2.01 -10.18 20.97
CA ASN A 219 2.56 -9.13 21.83
C ASN A 219 2.58 -7.82 21.07
N ARG A 220 2.26 -6.73 21.76
CA ARG A 220 2.31 -5.37 21.22
C ARG A 220 3.59 -4.66 21.69
N GLU A 221 4.33 -4.09 20.76
CA GLU A 221 5.52 -3.28 21.01
C GLU A 221 5.27 -1.85 20.54
N SER A 222 5.16 -0.92 21.47
CA SER A 222 4.86 0.48 21.12
C SER A 222 6.02 1.16 20.39
N ALA A 223 5.70 2.05 19.45
CA ALA A 223 6.69 2.91 18.78
C ALA A 223 7.58 3.66 19.77
N PHE A 224 7.02 4.09 20.91
CA PHE A 224 7.75 4.81 21.96
C PHE A 224 8.92 4.00 22.52
N ASN A 225 8.71 2.72 22.82
CA ASN A 225 9.74 1.83 23.34
C ASN A 225 10.75 1.47 22.25
N LEU A 226 10.27 1.14 21.05
CA LEU A 226 11.13 0.69 19.96
C LEU A 226 12.06 1.80 19.42
N ASN A 227 11.59 3.05 19.35
CA ASN A 227 12.43 4.18 18.94
C ASN A 227 13.42 4.64 20.04
N ARG A 228 13.39 4.04 21.23
CA ARG A 228 14.22 4.40 22.39
C ARG A 228 14.95 3.19 22.96
N ILE A 229 15.21 2.20 22.11
CA ILE A 229 16.04 1.07 22.48
C ILE A 229 17.44 1.60 22.78
N GLU A 230 17.91 1.30 23.98
CA GLU A 230 19.26 1.55 24.43
C GLU A 230 19.99 0.21 24.57
N PRO A 231 21.32 0.18 24.36
CA PRO A 231 22.08 -1.03 24.61
C PRO A 231 22.14 -1.27 26.12
N ASP A 232 22.26 -2.54 26.50
CA ASP A 232 22.43 -2.87 27.92
C ASP A 232 23.83 -2.49 28.45
N TYR A 233 24.09 -2.78 29.73
CA TYR A 233 25.38 -2.49 30.36
C TYR A 233 26.58 -3.11 29.61
N TYR A 234 26.37 -4.19 28.86
CA TYR A 234 27.40 -4.87 28.07
C TYR A 234 27.43 -4.42 26.59
N GLY A 235 26.63 -3.43 26.21
CA GLY A 235 26.53 -2.98 24.82
C GLY A 235 25.61 -3.85 23.96
N VAL A 236 24.83 -4.76 24.55
CA VAL A 236 23.99 -5.71 23.80
C VAL A 236 22.62 -5.11 23.55
N ILE A 237 22.19 -5.15 22.29
CA ILE A 237 20.85 -4.72 21.87
C ILE A 237 19.90 -5.91 22.01
N TYR A 238 18.85 -5.77 22.83
CA TYR A 238 17.93 -6.88 23.11
C TYR A 238 17.01 -7.25 21.93
N HIS A 239 16.68 -6.29 21.07
CA HIS A 239 15.73 -6.53 19.98
C HIS A 239 16.45 -7.10 18.75
N PRO A 240 16.06 -8.28 18.22
CA PRO A 240 16.81 -9.00 17.18
C PRO A 240 16.82 -8.32 15.80
N LEU A 241 15.90 -7.38 15.58
CA LEU A 241 15.82 -6.62 14.32
C LEU A 241 16.53 -5.26 14.36
N PHE A 242 17.06 -4.83 15.51
CA PHE A 242 17.70 -3.52 15.65
C PHE A 242 19.21 -3.68 15.73
N ALA A 243 19.92 -2.73 15.13
CA ALA A 243 21.37 -2.66 15.14
C ALA A 243 21.82 -1.21 15.34
N GLU A 244 23.00 -1.04 15.92
CA GLU A 244 23.67 0.26 15.93
C GLU A 244 24.23 0.54 14.53
N GLU A 245 23.81 1.66 13.93
CA GLU A 245 24.23 2.07 12.59
C GLU A 245 24.72 3.52 12.62
N THR A 246 25.72 3.81 11.79
CA THR A 246 26.23 5.16 11.55
C THR A 246 25.87 5.60 10.13
N PHE A 247 25.14 6.70 9.99
CA PHE A 247 24.65 7.19 8.70
C PHE A 247 24.45 8.70 8.68
N TYR A 248 24.26 9.28 7.49
CA TYR A 248 24.05 10.70 7.31
C TYR A 248 22.56 11.04 7.29
N GLU A 249 22.06 11.79 8.26
CA GLU A 249 20.66 12.22 8.32
C GLU A 249 20.49 13.65 7.79
N GLU A 250 19.46 13.87 6.98
CA GLU A 250 19.10 15.21 6.52
C GLU A 250 18.55 16.02 7.71
N THR A 251 19.19 17.15 8.01
CA THR A 251 18.76 18.07 9.06
C THR A 251 18.26 19.38 8.44
N GLU A 252 17.86 20.35 9.27
CA GLU A 252 17.51 21.70 8.80
C GLU A 252 18.72 22.47 8.23
N CYS A 253 19.93 21.93 8.34
CA CYS A 253 21.15 22.53 7.82
C CYS A 253 21.39 22.16 6.35
N GLU A 254 22.21 22.96 5.64
CA GLU A 254 22.54 22.73 4.22
C GLU A 254 23.32 21.42 3.96
N TYR A 255 23.85 20.78 5.01
CA TYR A 255 24.64 19.56 4.92
C TYR A 255 24.10 18.47 5.86
N PRO A 256 23.94 17.22 5.39
CA PRO A 256 23.57 16.10 6.24
C PRO A 256 24.56 15.88 7.39
N GLU A 257 24.04 15.51 8.56
CA GLU A 257 24.86 15.24 9.75
C GLU A 257 25.06 13.73 9.94
N GLU A 258 26.28 13.33 10.31
CA GLU A 258 26.57 11.94 10.66
C GLU A 258 26.03 11.64 12.06
N VAL A 259 25.13 10.66 12.15
CA VAL A 259 24.49 10.22 13.39
C VAL A 259 24.78 8.74 13.61
N THR A 260 25.04 8.36 14.87
CA THR A 260 25.13 6.97 15.31
C THR A 260 24.02 6.69 16.30
N ARG A 261 23.13 5.75 15.98
CA ARG A 261 22.03 5.35 16.86
C ARG A 261 21.57 3.92 16.57
N ILE A 262 20.87 3.33 17.54
CA ILE A 262 20.22 2.02 17.36
C ILE A 262 18.96 2.23 16.51
N VAL A 263 18.91 1.58 15.35
CA VAL A 263 17.80 1.68 14.41
C VAL A 263 17.36 0.31 13.93
N PHE A 264 16.10 0.26 13.50
CA PHE A 264 15.60 -0.85 12.71
C PHE A 264 16.08 -0.68 11.26
N ASN A 265 16.96 -1.55 10.78
CA ASN A 265 17.47 -1.49 9.42
C ASN A 265 16.46 -2.16 8.46
N SER A 266 15.45 -1.38 8.05
CA SER A 266 14.38 -1.87 7.18
C SER A 266 14.89 -2.17 5.78
N LYS A 267 14.16 -3.02 5.03
CA LYS A 267 14.50 -3.25 3.64
C LYS A 267 14.08 -2.08 2.76
N THR A 268 12.98 -1.41 3.09
CA THR A 268 12.43 -0.30 2.32
C THR A 268 13.20 1.02 2.51
N PHE A 269 13.58 1.38 3.73
CA PHE A 269 14.21 2.67 4.05
C PHE A 269 15.63 2.56 4.62
N GLY A 270 16.13 1.34 4.86
CA GLY A 270 17.47 1.12 5.39
C GLY A 270 17.63 1.71 6.80
N PRO A 271 18.77 2.34 7.13
CA PRO A 271 19.00 2.93 8.45
C PRO A 271 18.19 4.22 8.70
N HIS A 272 17.61 4.83 7.65
CA HIS A 272 16.74 6.02 7.74
C HIS A 272 15.30 5.66 8.12
N THR A 273 15.13 4.69 9.00
CA THR A 273 13.82 4.19 9.43
C THR A 273 13.48 4.68 10.82
N CYS A 274 12.24 5.13 11.00
CA CYS A 274 11.62 5.32 12.30
C CYS A 274 10.44 4.37 12.46
N ILE A 275 10.14 3.97 13.70
CA ILE A 275 8.92 3.22 14.00
C ILE A 275 7.76 4.21 14.08
N ASN A 276 6.75 3.98 13.24
CA ASN A 276 5.63 4.90 13.06
C ASN A 276 4.50 4.64 14.06
N GLY A 277 4.20 3.37 14.31
CA GLY A 277 3.08 2.94 15.15
C GLY A 277 3.40 1.75 16.04
N ASP A 278 2.37 1.18 16.66
CA ASP A 278 2.51 -0.07 17.41
C ASP A 278 2.89 -1.21 16.46
N CYS A 279 3.97 -1.90 16.79
CA CYS A 279 4.40 -3.13 16.12
C CYS A 279 3.89 -4.35 16.89
N PHE A 280 3.86 -5.50 16.21
CA PHE A 280 3.35 -6.73 16.79
C PHE A 280 4.32 -7.88 16.58
N ASN A 281 4.49 -8.71 17.59
CA ASN A 281 5.25 -9.94 17.46
C ASN A 281 4.47 -11.17 17.94
N LEU A 282 4.79 -12.31 17.34
CA LEU A 282 4.19 -13.60 17.66
C LEU A 282 5.28 -14.66 17.73
N ARG A 283 5.35 -15.33 18.88
CA ARG A 283 6.23 -16.48 19.07
C ARG A 283 5.67 -17.70 18.34
N LEU A 284 6.47 -18.24 17.43
CA LEU A 284 6.24 -19.48 16.72
C LEU A 284 7.06 -20.62 17.34
N LYS A 285 7.06 -21.78 16.67
CA LYS A 285 7.79 -22.96 17.11
C LYS A 285 9.30 -22.71 17.14
N ASN A 286 10.02 -23.45 17.99
CA ASN A 286 11.49 -23.43 18.11
C ASN A 286 12.08 -22.06 18.51
N GLY A 287 11.29 -21.19 19.14
CA GLY A 287 11.75 -19.85 19.51
C GLY A 287 11.85 -18.87 18.34
N THR A 288 11.38 -19.26 17.15
CA THR A 288 11.20 -18.35 16.03
C THR A 288 10.14 -17.31 16.39
N THR A 289 10.37 -16.05 16.02
CA THR A 289 9.42 -14.95 16.27
C THR A 289 9.10 -14.27 14.95
N LEU A 290 7.81 -14.14 14.65
CA LEU A 290 7.30 -13.30 13.57
C LEU A 290 7.12 -11.88 14.12
N TYR A 291 7.58 -10.89 13.36
CA TYR A 291 7.42 -9.47 13.65
C TYR A 291 6.65 -8.81 12.50
N LEU A 292 5.72 -7.95 12.86
CA LEU A 292 5.00 -7.05 11.97
C LEU A 292 5.37 -5.62 12.38
N MET A 293 6.10 -4.93 11.51
CA MET A 293 6.71 -3.64 11.80
C MET A 293 5.98 -2.52 11.03
N ASP A 294 5.44 -1.53 11.74
CA ASP A 294 4.87 -0.30 11.15
C ASP A 294 5.94 0.79 11.15
N ILE A 295 6.45 1.10 9.96
CA ILE A 295 7.65 1.90 9.77
C ILE A 295 7.41 3.12 8.90
N ALA A 296 8.25 4.13 9.08
CA ALA A 296 8.30 5.29 8.23
C ALA A 296 9.73 5.79 7.99
N LYS A 297 9.89 6.67 7.00
CA LYS A 297 11.13 7.44 6.82
C LYS A 297 11.37 8.35 8.01
N SER A 298 12.62 8.42 8.49
CA SER A 298 13.00 9.30 9.61
C SER A 298 12.78 10.77 9.27
N VAL A 299 13.11 11.16 8.04
CA VAL A 299 12.87 12.50 7.49
C VAL A 299 11.86 12.37 6.35
N ARG A 300 10.73 13.08 6.44
CA ARG A 300 9.65 13.02 5.44
C ARG A 300 8.99 14.36 5.21
N ARG A 301 8.53 14.58 3.98
CA ARG A 301 7.69 15.74 3.64
C ARG A 301 6.29 15.56 4.21
N ILE A 302 5.64 16.68 4.52
CA ILE A 302 4.22 16.70 4.88
C ILE A 302 3.43 16.11 3.71
N ASN A 303 2.60 15.09 3.99
CA ASN A 303 1.79 14.35 3.02
C ASN A 303 2.57 13.52 1.98
N ASP A 304 3.71 12.90 2.32
CA ASP A 304 4.35 11.88 1.49
C ASP A 304 3.76 10.48 1.79
N PRO A 305 2.94 9.88 0.92
CA PRO A 305 2.39 8.54 1.13
C PRO A 305 3.47 7.46 1.05
N SER A 306 4.54 7.69 0.29
CA SER A 306 5.69 6.77 0.17
C SER A 306 6.59 6.77 1.41
N ALA A 307 6.27 7.59 2.42
CA ALA A 307 7.03 7.67 3.65
C ALA A 307 6.65 6.58 4.66
N TYR A 308 5.64 5.74 4.39
CA TYR A 308 5.16 4.70 5.30
C TYR A 308 5.25 3.33 4.64
N ALA A 309 5.55 2.30 5.42
CA ALA A 309 5.53 0.93 4.97
C ALA A 309 5.23 -0.02 6.14
N VAL A 310 4.73 -1.21 5.83
CA VAL A 310 4.63 -2.31 6.78
C VAL A 310 5.56 -3.43 6.30
N GLU A 311 6.37 -3.97 7.20
CA GLU A 311 7.26 -5.09 6.90
C GLU A 311 6.99 -6.29 7.82
N ALA A 312 6.93 -7.49 7.23
CA ALA A 312 6.89 -8.74 7.97
C ALA A 312 8.27 -9.39 8.03
N TRP A 313 8.79 -9.60 9.23
CA TRP A 313 10.11 -10.20 9.47
C TRP A 313 10.00 -11.49 10.28
N MET A 314 10.81 -12.48 9.92
CA MET A 314 10.98 -13.70 10.70
C MET A 314 12.35 -13.69 11.36
N TYR A 315 12.39 -13.78 12.68
CA TYR A 315 13.62 -14.04 13.43
C TYR A 315 13.71 -15.51 13.78
N VAL A 316 14.78 -16.18 13.34
CA VAL A 316 15.06 -17.57 13.69
C VAL A 316 16.31 -17.60 14.57
N PRO A 317 16.24 -18.15 15.80
CA PRO A 317 17.41 -18.27 16.66
C PRO A 317 18.58 -18.93 15.93
N HIS A 318 19.77 -18.35 16.05
CA HIS A 318 21.02 -18.77 15.39
C HIS A 318 21.10 -18.59 13.87
N ASN A 319 19.99 -18.35 13.17
CA ASN A 319 19.99 -18.13 11.72
C ASN A 319 19.82 -16.65 11.34
N GLY A 320 19.38 -15.81 12.28
CA GLY A 320 19.22 -14.37 12.09
C GLY A 320 17.79 -13.97 11.68
N SER A 321 17.66 -12.76 11.16
CA SER A 321 16.41 -12.17 10.69
C SER A 321 16.29 -12.25 9.18
N GLN A 322 15.06 -12.50 8.69
CA GLN A 322 14.74 -12.56 7.27
C GLN A 322 13.43 -11.81 7.01
N LEU A 323 13.44 -10.91 6.02
CA LEU A 323 12.22 -10.29 5.51
C LEU A 323 11.38 -11.34 4.76
N LEU A 324 10.08 -11.34 5.04
CA LEU A 324 9.10 -12.13 4.30
C LEU A 324 8.50 -11.31 3.15
N VAL A 325 7.94 -10.14 3.49
CA VAL A 325 7.21 -9.25 2.56
C VAL A 325 7.30 -7.82 3.10
N ALA A 326 7.48 -6.83 2.23
CA ALA A 326 7.24 -5.43 2.54
C ALA A 326 6.02 -4.90 1.75
N SER A 327 5.25 -3.98 2.34
CA SER A 327 4.04 -3.45 1.71
C SER A 327 4.34 -2.56 0.50
N GLN A 328 5.55 -1.99 0.41
CA GLN A 328 6.00 -1.23 -0.75
C GLN A 328 6.59 -2.09 -1.87
N ASP A 329 6.77 -3.40 -1.65
CA ASP A 329 7.22 -4.29 -2.74
C ASP A 329 6.09 -4.41 -3.78
N ASP A 330 6.44 -4.32 -5.06
CA ASP A 330 5.52 -4.57 -6.19
C ASP A 330 5.25 -6.08 -6.34
N THR A 331 4.73 -6.67 -5.26
CA THR A 331 4.41 -8.08 -5.16
C THR A 331 2.91 -8.25 -4.93
N PRO A 332 2.27 -9.25 -5.55
CA PRO A 332 0.85 -9.52 -5.37
C PRO A 332 0.46 -9.85 -3.91
N ILE A 333 1.43 -10.19 -3.07
CA ILE A 333 1.23 -10.53 -1.65
C ILE A 333 1.32 -9.34 -0.69
N ALA A 334 1.80 -8.17 -1.14
CA ALA A 334 1.90 -6.97 -0.30
C ALA A 334 0.54 -6.54 0.30
N PRO A 335 -0.58 -6.52 -0.44
CA PRO A 335 -1.89 -6.20 0.14
C PRO A 335 -2.36 -7.17 1.23
N LEU A 336 -1.93 -8.45 1.17
CA LEU A 336 -2.25 -9.41 2.22
C LEU A 336 -1.55 -9.09 3.54
N LEU A 337 -0.32 -8.56 3.47
CA LEU A 337 0.40 -8.12 4.65
C LEU A 337 -0.32 -6.95 5.33
N GLU A 338 -0.75 -5.95 4.57
CA GLU A 338 -1.48 -4.80 5.11
C GLU A 338 -2.82 -5.21 5.74
N ALA A 339 -3.54 -6.13 5.08
CA ALA A 339 -4.78 -6.70 5.61
C ALA A 339 -4.54 -7.48 6.90
N LEU A 340 -3.48 -8.31 6.96
CA LEU A 340 -3.08 -9.03 8.17
C LEU A 340 -2.73 -8.06 9.30
N PHE A 341 -1.90 -7.04 9.01
CA PHE A 341 -1.49 -6.04 9.98
C PHE A 341 -2.69 -5.32 10.58
N SER A 342 -3.63 -4.88 9.74
CA SER A 342 -4.85 -4.21 10.16
C SER A 342 -5.72 -5.09 11.07
N VAL A 343 -5.86 -6.38 10.73
CA VAL A 343 -6.59 -7.34 11.56
C VAL A 343 -5.92 -7.55 12.92
N VAL A 344 -4.60 -7.68 12.95
CA VAL A 344 -3.86 -7.83 14.21
C VAL A 344 -4.02 -6.56 15.06
N LYS A 345 -3.85 -5.38 14.46
CA LYS A 345 -4.00 -4.09 15.14
C LYS A 345 -5.37 -3.94 15.79
N GLU A 346 -6.44 -4.13 15.02
CA GLU A 346 -7.82 -4.08 15.52
C GLU A 346 -8.04 -5.09 16.65
N ARG A 347 -7.56 -6.33 16.46
CA ARG A 347 -7.71 -7.37 17.48
C ARG A 347 -6.94 -7.11 18.76
N MET A 348 -5.84 -6.36 18.70
CA MET A 348 -5.02 -6.01 19.85
C MET A 348 -5.55 -4.80 20.63
N GLU A 349 -6.58 -4.10 20.13
CA GLU A 349 -7.30 -3.08 20.91
C GLU A 349 -8.22 -3.71 21.96
N HIS A 350 -8.61 -4.97 21.77
CA HIS A 350 -9.42 -5.71 22.74
C HIS A 350 -8.57 -6.32 23.85
N PRO A 351 -9.08 -6.41 25.10
CA PRO A 351 -8.38 -7.10 26.18
C PRO A 351 -8.07 -8.55 25.82
N LYS A 352 -6.82 -8.95 26.00
CA LYS A 352 -6.38 -10.34 25.83
C LYS A 352 -5.80 -10.87 27.13
N VAL A 353 -6.13 -12.12 27.43
CA VAL A 353 -5.62 -12.85 28.58
C VAL A 353 -4.88 -14.06 28.03
N ASN A 354 -3.58 -14.17 28.32
CA ASN A 354 -2.81 -15.34 27.92
C ASN A 354 -3.24 -16.56 28.77
N ASN A 355 -2.88 -17.77 28.34
CA ASN A 355 -3.30 -18.98 29.05
C ASN A 355 -2.80 -19.04 30.50
N ASP A 356 -1.64 -18.46 30.81
CA ASP A 356 -1.07 -18.46 32.16
C ASP A 356 -1.89 -17.56 33.10
N VAL A 357 -2.26 -16.37 32.65
CA VAL A 357 -3.14 -15.46 33.40
C VAL A 357 -4.56 -16.03 33.45
N MET A 358 -5.04 -16.69 32.39
CA MET A 358 -6.34 -17.35 32.38
C MET A 358 -6.38 -18.49 33.41
N TYR A 359 -5.32 -19.29 33.49
CA TYR A 359 -5.16 -20.30 34.53
C TYR A 359 -5.18 -19.67 35.92
N ALA A 360 -4.41 -18.58 36.15
CA ALA A 360 -4.40 -17.89 37.44
C ALA A 360 -5.78 -17.31 37.82
N ILE A 361 -6.50 -16.73 36.85
CA ILE A 361 -7.87 -16.24 37.04
C ILE A 361 -8.80 -17.43 37.35
N ASP A 362 -8.71 -18.52 36.60
CA ASP A 362 -9.54 -19.71 36.80
C ASP A 362 -9.29 -20.37 38.16
N SER A 363 -8.04 -20.43 38.61
CA SER A 363 -7.67 -20.93 39.94
C SER A 363 -8.27 -20.04 41.03
N TYR A 364 -8.13 -18.71 40.90
CA TYR A 364 -8.78 -17.76 41.81
C TYR A 364 -10.31 -17.92 41.82
N MET A 365 -10.94 -18.06 40.65
CA MET A 365 -12.40 -18.23 40.53
C MET A 365 -12.91 -19.56 41.08
N LYS A 366 -12.02 -20.56 41.24
CA LYS A 366 -12.32 -21.87 41.83
C LYS A 366 -11.89 -21.98 43.30
N ASP A 367 -11.40 -20.90 43.90
CA ASP A 367 -10.77 -20.89 45.22
C ASP A 367 -9.66 -21.96 45.36
N ASP A 368 -8.96 -22.24 44.25
CA ASP A 368 -7.90 -23.24 44.18
C ASP A 368 -6.54 -22.60 44.49
N ILE A 369 -6.03 -22.92 45.68
CA ILE A 369 -4.80 -22.38 46.26
C ILE A 369 -3.79 -23.54 46.48
N GLU A 370 -4.04 -24.71 45.89
CA GLU A 370 -3.24 -25.92 46.16
C GLU A 370 -1.78 -25.81 45.68
N ASP A 371 -1.54 -24.98 44.66
CA ASP A 371 -0.22 -24.75 44.06
C ASP A 371 0.57 -23.60 44.73
N ASP A 372 -0.06 -22.79 45.59
CA ASP A 372 0.64 -21.70 46.30
C ASP A 372 1.39 -22.26 47.51
N THR A 373 2.70 -22.02 47.57
CA THR A 373 3.52 -22.32 48.74
C THR A 373 3.13 -21.39 49.90
N GLU A 374 3.00 -21.92 51.13
CA GLU A 374 2.62 -21.15 52.35
C GLU A 374 3.47 -19.87 52.62
N ASP A 375 4.59 -19.68 51.93
CA ASP A 375 5.52 -18.56 52.07
C ASP A 375 5.26 -17.35 51.13
N THR A 376 4.27 -17.38 50.23
CA THR A 376 3.91 -16.21 49.42
C THR A 376 2.77 -15.43 50.07
N PRO A 377 3.03 -14.23 50.64
CA PRO A 377 1.99 -13.42 51.24
C PRO A 377 1.06 -12.87 50.15
N PHE A 378 -0.26 -13.04 50.37
CA PHE A 378 -1.34 -12.45 49.60
C PHE A 378 -1.27 -10.91 49.54
#